data_AF-A0A9X8YP57-F1
#
_entry.id   AF-A0A9X8YP57-F1
#
_cell.length_a   1.000
_cell.length_b   1.000
_cell.length_c   1.000
_cell.angle_alpha   90.00
_cell.angle_beta   90.00
_cell.angle_gamma   90.00
#
_symmetry.space_group_name_H-M   'P 1'
#
loop_
_entity.id
_entity.type
_entity.pdbx_description
1 polymer ?
#
loop_
_entity_poly.entity_id
_entity_poly.type
_entity_poly.pdbx_seq_one_letter_code
_entity_poly.pdbx_strand_id
1 'polypeptide(L)'
;ETLRDGNSFSARRVSAIQHGKPIFYMTASFQSPETGFEHQNLMPDVPPPEGLLSESEIAQKLAHMLPEKVREKFIGQKPIEMRPVKFHNPLKGSVEEPHRYVWFRANGSMPDDQR
;
A
#
# COMPACT_ATOMS: atom_id res chain seq x y z
N GLU A 1 -13.51 19.50 6.02
CA GLU A 1 -14.61 19.80 6.95
C GLU A 1 -14.23 19.31 8.34
N THR A 2 -14.39 20.16 9.36
CA THR A 2 -14.25 19.77 10.77
C THR A 2 -15.56 19.20 11.24
N LEU A 3 -15.58 17.91 11.60
CA LEU A 3 -16.79 17.26 12.12
C LEU A 3 -16.90 17.41 13.64
N ARG A 4 -15.76 17.27 14.33
CA ARG A 4 -15.68 17.33 15.80
C ARG A 4 -14.26 17.66 16.25
N ASP A 5 -14.16 18.45 17.31
CA ASP A 5 -12.97 18.56 18.15
C ASP A 5 -13.40 18.38 19.60
N GLY A 6 -13.06 17.22 20.17
CA GLY A 6 -13.30 16.90 21.58
C GLY A 6 -11.98 16.83 22.37
N ASN A 7 -12.08 16.55 23.66
CA ASN A 7 -10.90 16.50 24.53
C ASN A 7 -9.88 15.43 24.10
N SER A 8 -10.34 14.27 23.63
CA SER A 8 -9.47 13.14 23.27
C SER A 8 -9.41 12.85 21.77
N PHE A 9 -10.43 13.26 21.00
CA PHE A 9 -10.55 12.91 19.59
C PHE A 9 -10.94 14.11 18.73
N SER A 10 -10.29 14.19 17.57
CA SER A 10 -10.64 15.10 16.48
C SER A 10 -11.06 14.32 15.24
N ALA A 11 -12.17 14.71 14.62
CA ALA A 11 -12.68 14.07 13.40
C ALA A 11 -12.71 15.07 12.23
N ARG A 12 -12.24 14.63 11.07
CA ARG A 12 -12.18 15.41 9.83
C ARG A 12 -12.84 14.65 8.69
N ARG A 13 -13.61 15.35 7.87
CA ARG A 13 -14.07 14.85 6.58
C ARG A 13 -13.33 15.55 5.45
N VAL A 14 -12.79 14.75 4.54
CA VAL A 14 -12.08 15.17 3.33
C VAL A 14 -12.93 14.81 2.13
N SER A 15 -13.07 15.75 1.19
CA SER A 15 -13.68 15.54 -0.12
C SER A 15 -12.64 15.91 -1.17
N ALA A 16 -12.20 14.95 -1.99
CA ALA A 16 -11.35 15.25 -3.13
C ALA A 16 -12.23 15.62 -4.31
N ILE A 17 -11.99 16.78 -4.93
CA ILE A 17 -12.82 17.34 -5.99
C ILE A 17 -11.99 17.45 -7.27
N GLN A 18 -12.54 16.97 -8.38
CA GLN A 18 -12.00 17.17 -9.73
C GLN A 18 -13.12 17.66 -10.65
N HIS A 19 -12.83 18.67 -11.48
CA HIS A 19 -13.83 19.28 -12.39
C HIS A 19 -15.15 19.67 -11.70
N GLY A 20 -15.06 20.19 -10.46
CA GLY A 20 -16.23 20.60 -9.66
C GLY A 20 -17.05 19.44 -9.09
N LYS A 21 -16.64 18.18 -9.28
CA LYS A 21 -17.35 16.99 -8.77
C LYS A 21 -16.49 16.27 -7.73
N PRO A 22 -17.09 15.82 -6.61
CA PRO A 22 -16.39 14.99 -5.65
C PRO A 22 -16.08 13.61 -6.26
N ILE A 23 -14.85 13.14 -6.09
CA ILE A 23 -14.38 11.83 -6.59
C ILE A 23 -14.01 10.86 -5.47
N PHE A 24 -13.83 11.38 -4.25
CA PHE A 24 -13.42 10.59 -3.09
C PHE A 24 -13.84 11.30 -1.80
N TYR A 25 -14.28 10.51 -0.82
CA TYR A 25 -14.55 10.97 0.53
C TYR A 25 -13.78 10.11 1.52
N MET A 26 -13.21 10.76 2.54
CA MET A 26 -12.57 10.10 3.67
C MET A 26 -12.99 10.77 4.96
N THR A 27 -13.23 9.97 5.99
CA THR A 27 -13.32 10.44 7.36
C THR A 27 -12.10 9.91 8.10
N ALA A 28 -11.34 10.82 8.72
CA ALA A 28 -10.18 10.47 9.53
C ALA A 28 -10.42 10.90 10.99
N SER A 29 -9.99 10.06 11.91
CA SER A 29 -10.04 10.30 13.36
C SER A 29 -8.61 10.38 13.89
N PHE A 30 -8.36 11.36 14.75
CA PHE A 30 -7.05 11.63 15.34
C PHE A 30 -7.20 11.56 16.87
N GLN A 31 -6.21 10.97 17.53
CA GLN A 31 -6.12 10.85 18.97
C GLN A 31 -4.67 11.13 19.40
N SER A 32 -4.50 11.81 20.54
CA SER A 32 -3.17 11.95 21.15
C SER A 32 -2.67 10.61 21.69
N PRO A 33 -1.36 10.35 21.73
CA PRO A 33 -0.81 9.14 22.33
C PRO A 33 -1.28 8.94 23.77
N GLU A 34 -1.71 7.73 24.11
CA GLU A 34 -2.18 7.35 25.44
C GLU A 34 -1.83 5.87 25.72
N THR A 35 -1.63 5.52 26.99
CA THR A 35 -1.37 4.14 27.41
C THR A 35 -2.68 3.42 27.73
N GLY A 36 -2.72 2.10 27.55
CA GLY A 36 -3.93 1.31 27.76
C GLY A 36 -3.68 -0.20 27.72
N PHE A 37 -4.71 -0.97 27.43
CA PHE A 37 -4.58 -2.42 27.26
C PHE A 37 -3.88 -2.77 25.94
N GLU A 38 -2.98 -3.75 25.98
CA GLU A 38 -2.26 -4.24 24.80
C GLU A 38 -2.59 -5.70 24.52
N HIS A 39 -3.00 -5.99 23.29
CA HIS A 39 -3.14 -7.33 22.73
C HIS A 39 -3.15 -7.22 21.20
N GLN A 40 -2.72 -8.27 20.51
CA GLN A 40 -2.78 -8.36 19.05
C GLN A 40 -2.99 -9.80 18.60
N ASN A 41 -3.50 -9.98 17.37
CA ASN A 41 -3.49 -11.28 16.72
C ASN A 41 -2.06 -11.72 16.39
N LEU A 42 -1.86 -13.04 16.28
CA LEU A 42 -0.60 -13.59 15.81
C LEU A 42 -0.41 -13.26 14.32
N MET A 43 0.84 -12.94 13.95
CA MET A 43 1.22 -12.77 12.54
C MET A 43 1.03 -14.11 11.80
N PRO A 44 0.46 -14.11 10.58
CA PRO A 44 0.35 -15.34 9.79
C PRO A 44 1.74 -15.89 9.43
N ASP A 45 1.84 -17.22 9.37
CA ASP A 45 3.06 -17.91 8.94
C ASP A 45 3.23 -17.78 7.41
N VAL A 46 4.18 -16.95 6.99
CA VAL A 46 4.49 -16.69 5.58
C VAL A 46 6.00 -16.65 5.36
N PRO A 47 6.50 -17.02 4.16
CA PRO A 47 7.93 -16.97 3.86
C PRO A 47 8.54 -15.59 4.09
N PRO A 48 9.81 -15.51 4.53
CA PRO A 48 10.50 -14.25 4.76
C PRO A 48 10.81 -13.54 3.43
N PRO A 49 10.96 -12.20 3.44
CA PRO A 49 11.11 -11.41 2.22
C PRO A 49 12.40 -11.66 1.45
N GLU A 50 13.48 -12.11 2.10
CA GLU A 50 14.81 -12.28 1.51
C GLU A 50 14.83 -13.31 0.36
N GLY A 51 13.92 -14.30 0.40
CA GLY A 51 13.78 -15.33 -0.64
C GLY A 51 12.77 -15.01 -1.74
N LEU A 52 12.09 -13.86 -1.66
CA LEU A 52 11.01 -13.49 -2.59
C LEU A 52 11.48 -12.46 -3.62
N LEU A 53 11.01 -12.62 -4.86
CA LEU A 53 11.21 -11.61 -5.89
C LEU A 53 10.31 -10.39 -5.64
N SER A 54 10.87 -9.21 -5.82
CA SER A 54 10.12 -7.96 -5.88
C SER A 54 9.29 -7.84 -7.16
N GLU A 55 8.22 -7.07 -7.12
CA GLU A 55 7.41 -6.77 -8.31
C GLU A 55 8.25 -6.07 -9.40
N SER A 56 9.27 -5.29 -9.03
CA SER A 56 10.22 -4.69 -9.97
C SER A 56 11.08 -5.74 -10.68
N GLU A 57 11.63 -6.72 -9.97
CA GLU A 57 12.38 -7.83 -10.57
C GLU A 57 11.48 -8.69 -11.47
N ILE A 58 10.24 -8.93 -11.05
CA ILE A 58 9.25 -9.64 -11.85
C ILE A 58 8.92 -8.84 -13.12
N ALA A 59 8.65 -7.54 -13.00
CA ALA A 59 8.37 -6.67 -14.14
C ALA A 59 9.53 -6.63 -15.15
N GLN A 60 10.78 -6.62 -14.67
CA GLN A 60 11.97 -6.73 -15.53
C GLN A 60 12.01 -8.07 -16.28
N LYS A 61 11.76 -9.19 -15.60
CA LYS A 61 11.70 -10.52 -16.24
C LYS A 61 10.60 -10.60 -17.30
N LEU A 62 9.48 -9.93 -17.07
CA LEU A 62 8.33 -9.90 -17.99
C LEU A 62 8.38 -8.73 -18.99
N ALA A 63 9.46 -7.93 -19.02
CA ALA A 63 9.54 -6.70 -19.80
C ALA A 63 9.37 -6.93 -21.31
N HIS A 64 9.79 -8.10 -21.81
CA HIS A 64 9.65 -8.51 -23.20
C HIS A 64 8.18 -8.69 -23.63
N MET A 65 7.27 -8.96 -22.69
CA MET A 65 5.83 -9.05 -22.95
C MET A 65 5.12 -7.69 -22.91
N LEU A 66 5.81 -6.63 -22.46
CA LEU A 66 5.22 -5.29 -22.37
C LEU A 66 5.30 -4.56 -23.72
N PRO A 67 4.23 -3.87 -24.14
CA PRO A 67 4.28 -2.96 -25.28
C PRO A 67 5.35 -1.88 -25.08
N GLU A 68 6.11 -1.59 -26.13
CA GLU A 68 7.25 -0.66 -26.09
C GLU A 68 6.90 0.69 -25.47
N LYS A 69 5.74 1.25 -25.84
CA LYS A 69 5.24 2.55 -25.36
C LYS A 69 5.07 2.67 -23.84
N VAL A 70 4.88 1.55 -23.14
CA VAL A 70 4.64 1.55 -21.69
C VAL A 70 5.77 0.89 -20.91
N ARG A 71 6.69 0.18 -21.58
CA ARG A 71 7.73 -0.64 -20.96
C ARG A 71 8.52 0.12 -19.91
N GLU A 72 9.06 1.30 -20.25
CA GLU A 72 9.86 2.12 -19.35
C GLU A 72 9.11 2.50 -18.06
N LYS A 73 7.84 2.90 -18.18
CA LYS A 73 7.00 3.26 -17.03
C LYS A 73 6.74 2.07 -16.09
N PHE A 74 6.60 0.87 -16.66
CA PHE A 74 6.35 -0.34 -15.89
C PHE A 74 7.60 -0.86 -15.18
N ILE A 75 8.77 -0.84 -15.84
CA ILE A 75 10.05 -1.29 -15.26
C ILE A 75 10.74 -0.21 -14.41
N GLY A 76 10.28 1.04 -14.49
CA GLY A 76 10.85 2.16 -13.73
C GLY A 76 10.80 1.95 -12.22
N GLN A 77 11.72 2.62 -11.53
CA GLN A 77 11.83 2.55 -10.07
C GLN A 77 10.51 2.94 -9.40
N LYS A 78 10.13 2.18 -8.36
CA LYS A 78 8.94 2.42 -7.55
C LYS A 78 9.34 2.99 -6.20
N PRO A 79 8.54 3.89 -5.60
CA PRO A 79 8.83 4.46 -4.28
C PRO A 79 8.62 3.44 -3.14
N ILE A 80 7.84 2.39 -3.38
CA ILE A 80 7.62 1.28 -2.46
C ILE A 80 8.13 0.02 -3.15
N GLU A 81 9.00 -0.73 -2.46
CA GLU A 81 9.38 -2.07 -2.87
C GLU A 81 8.30 -3.04 -2.36
N MET A 82 7.76 -3.87 -3.24
CA MET A 82 6.74 -4.88 -2.91
C MET A 82 7.24 -6.26 -3.31
N ARG A 83 7.17 -7.24 -2.41
CA ARG A 83 7.56 -8.64 -2.62
C ARG A 83 6.38 -9.57 -2.34
N PRO A 84 5.61 -9.98 -3.36
CA PRO A 84 4.49 -10.88 -3.16
C PRO A 84 4.99 -12.28 -2.79
N VAL A 85 4.36 -12.92 -1.79
CA VAL A 85 4.63 -14.33 -1.45
C VAL A 85 4.27 -15.24 -2.64
N LYS A 86 3.17 -14.92 -3.31
CA LYS A 86 2.75 -15.53 -4.58
C LYS A 86 2.46 -14.44 -5.59
N PHE A 87 3.16 -14.46 -6.73
CA PHE A 87 2.92 -13.51 -7.81
C PHE A 87 1.61 -13.85 -8.54
N HIS A 88 0.74 -12.85 -8.65
CA HIS A 88 -0.51 -12.94 -9.41
C HIS A 88 -0.36 -12.05 -10.63
N ASN A 89 -0.27 -12.66 -11.82
CA ASN A 89 -0.05 -11.91 -13.06
C ASN A 89 -1.33 -11.15 -13.44
N PRO A 90 -1.36 -9.82 -13.42
CA PRO A 90 -2.56 -9.06 -13.76
C PRO A 90 -2.98 -9.20 -15.23
N LEU A 91 -2.06 -9.61 -16.11
CA LEU A 91 -2.34 -9.85 -17.54
C LEU A 91 -2.87 -11.25 -17.81
N LYS A 92 -2.71 -12.18 -16.86
CA LYS A 92 -3.15 -13.57 -16.96
C LYS A 92 -3.67 -14.03 -15.60
N GLY A 93 -4.97 -13.85 -15.40
CA GLY A 93 -5.65 -14.29 -14.19
C GLY A 93 -5.71 -15.81 -14.06
N SER A 94 -5.75 -16.29 -12.82
CA SER A 94 -6.08 -17.66 -12.43
C SER A 94 -7.07 -17.63 -11.26
N VAL A 95 -7.88 -18.68 -11.11
CA VAL A 95 -8.72 -18.86 -9.93
C VAL A 95 -7.82 -19.27 -8.77
N GLU A 96 -7.97 -18.59 -7.64
CA GLU A 96 -7.16 -18.76 -6.43
C GLU A 96 -8.02 -18.48 -5.20
N GLU A 97 -7.53 -18.90 -4.04
CA GLU A 97 -8.13 -18.53 -2.75
C GLU A 97 -8.05 -17.00 -2.53
N PRO A 98 -9.02 -16.39 -1.82
CA PRO A 98 -9.11 -14.94 -1.64
C PRO A 98 -8.12 -14.40 -0.60
N HIS A 99 -6.89 -14.91 -0.59
CA HIS A 99 -5.80 -14.49 0.31
C HIS A 99 -4.58 -14.07 -0.49
N ARG A 100 -4.01 -12.90 -0.17
CA ARG A 100 -2.77 -12.41 -0.78
C ARG A 100 -1.88 -11.79 0.28
N TYR A 101 -0.63 -12.27 0.35
CA TYR A 101 0.41 -11.73 1.23
C TYR A 101 1.48 -11.04 0.40
N VAL A 102 1.85 -9.84 0.81
CA VAL A 102 2.87 -9.02 0.14
C VAL A 102 3.69 -8.33 1.22
N TRP A 103 5.00 -8.57 1.21
CA TRP A 103 5.92 -7.76 1.98
C TRP A 103 6.12 -6.42 1.29
N PHE A 104 6.19 -5.33 2.05
CA PHE A 104 6.46 -4.01 1.48
C PHE A 104 7.37 -3.18 2.38
N ARG A 105 8.16 -2.30 1.76
CA ARG A 105 8.95 -1.28 2.45
C ARG A 105 9.14 -0.05 1.56
N ALA A 106 9.45 1.09 2.17
CA ALA A 106 9.90 2.26 1.40
C ALA A 106 11.17 1.90 0.61
N ASN A 107 11.21 2.29 -0.67
CA ASN A 107 12.39 2.18 -1.52
C ASN A 107 13.22 3.47 -1.39
N GLY A 108 13.75 3.68 -0.19
CA GLY A 108 14.47 4.89 0.20
C GLY A 108 14.32 5.16 1.69
N SER A 109 14.84 6.31 2.14
CA SER A 109 14.73 6.75 3.53
C SER A 109 13.43 7.52 3.75
N MET A 110 12.72 7.20 4.82
CA MET A 110 11.58 8.00 5.30
C MET A 110 12.07 9.06 6.29
N PRO A 111 11.47 10.27 6.31
CA PRO A 111 11.70 11.23 7.39
C PRO A 111 11.31 10.64 8.75
N ASP A 112 12.04 11.04 9.79
CA ASP A 112 11.67 10.75 11.18
C ASP A 112 10.68 11.82 11.69
N ASP A 113 9.45 11.80 11.14
CA ASP A 113 8.37 12.73 11.50
C ASP A 113 7.04 11.96 11.65
N GLN A 114 6.33 12.21 12.75
CA GLN A 114 5.04 11.58 13.08
C GLN A 114 3.82 12.46 12.74
N ARG A 115 4.02 13.65 12.17
CA ARG A 115 2.95 14.63 11.88
C ARG A 115 2.03 14.26 10.74
#